data_AF-A0A7W2NCJ7-F1
#
_entry.id   AF-A0A7W2NCJ7-F1
#
_cell.length_a   1.000
_cell.length_b   1.000
_cell.length_c   1.000
_cell.angle_alpha   90.00
_cell.angle_beta   90.00
_cell.angle_gamma   90.00
#
_symmetry.space_group_name_H-M   'P 1'
#
loop_
_entity.id
_entity.type
_entity.pdbx_description
1 polymer ?
#
loop_
_entity_poly.entity_id
_entity_poly.type
_entity_poly.pdbx_seq_one_letter_code
_entity_poly.pdbx_strand_id
1 'polypeptide(L)' 'SNTNDAPVITGTPATTVAEDTAYSFTPIVSDVDVGDTQSFSINIKPSWATFSTITGSLTGTPTNDDIGTTSGIVISV' A
#
# COMPACT_ATOMS: atom_id res chain seq x y z
N SER A 1 -7.84 19.20 25.20
CA SER A 1 -7.82 17.73 25.12
C SER A 1 -7.97 17.37 23.66
N ASN A 2 -7.12 16.50 23.13
CA ASN A 2 -7.41 15.77 21.90
C ASN A 2 -8.05 14.41 22.28
N THR A 3 -8.87 13.88 21.38
CA THR A 3 -9.43 12.53 21.46
C THR A 3 -8.85 11.77 20.28
N ASN A 4 -8.33 10.57 20.49
CA ASN A 4 -7.77 9.77 19.41
C ASN A 4 -8.83 9.48 18.34
N ASP A 5 -8.65 10.06 17.17
CA ASP A 5 -9.41 9.87 15.95
C ASP A 5 -8.73 8.78 15.09
N ALA A 6 -9.50 8.11 14.24
CA ALA A 6 -8.93 7.11 13.35
C ALA A 6 -8.30 7.80 12.13
N PRO A 7 -7.13 7.34 11.66
CA PRO A 7 -6.53 7.88 10.46
C PRO A 7 -7.37 7.58 9.21
N VAL A 8 -7.27 8.49 8.23
CA VAL A 8 -7.91 8.33 6.92
C VAL A 8 -6.85 7.99 5.89
N ILE A 9 -7.01 6.85 5.23
CA ILE A 9 -6.19 6.41 4.10
C ILE A 9 -6.89 6.69 2.77
N THR A 10 -6.15 7.25 1.81
CA THR A 10 -6.65 7.57 0.46
C THR A 10 -5.62 7.24 -0.62
N GLY A 11 -6.06 7.25 -1.88
CA GLY A 11 -5.25 6.94 -3.04
C GLY A 11 -5.93 5.93 -3.96
N THR A 12 -5.49 5.87 -5.22
CA THR A 12 -6.01 4.90 -6.20
C THR A 12 -4.82 4.20 -6.85
N PRO A 13 -4.50 2.94 -6.48
CA PRO A 13 -3.43 2.20 -7.09
C PRO A 13 -3.76 1.86 -8.55
N ALA A 14 -2.74 1.73 -9.39
CA ALA A 14 -2.92 1.07 -10.68
C ALA A 14 -3.24 -0.41 -10.44
N THR A 15 -4.26 -0.93 -11.12
CA THR A 15 -4.69 -2.33 -10.97
C THR A 15 -4.04 -3.26 -12.00
N THR A 16 -3.21 -2.71 -12.89
CA THR A 16 -2.50 -3.42 -13.95
C THR A 16 -1.11 -2.84 -14.11
N VAL A 17 -0.13 -3.70 -14.33
CA VAL A 17 1.24 -3.36 -14.70
C VAL A 17 1.75 -4.44 -15.66
N ALA A 18 2.52 -4.04 -16.68
CA ALA A 18 3.13 -5.00 -17.58
C ALA A 18 4.30 -5.71 -16.89
N GLU A 19 4.62 -6.92 -17.34
CA GLU A 19 5.88 -7.56 -16.97
C GLU A 19 7.08 -6.66 -17.33
N ASP A 20 8.17 -6.81 -16.57
CA ASP A 20 9.39 -6.00 -16.63
C ASP A 20 9.20 -4.49 -16.41
N THR A 21 8.00 -4.05 -16.01
CA THR A 21 7.70 -2.64 -15.72
C THR A 21 7.63 -2.38 -14.22
N ALA A 22 8.33 -1.35 -13.76
CA ALA A 22 8.29 -0.96 -12.35
C ALA A 22 6.88 -0.47 -11.94
N TYR A 23 6.37 -1.05 -10.87
CA TYR A 23 5.17 -0.64 -10.15
C TYR A 23 5.53 0.11 -8.88
N SER A 24 4.80 1.18 -8.60
CA SER A 24 4.89 1.91 -7.34
C SER A 24 3.55 2.54 -6.99
N PHE A 25 3.09 2.28 -5.78
CA PHE A 25 1.95 2.95 -5.17
C PHE A 25 2.27 3.28 -3.71
N THR A 26 1.99 4.51 -3.31
CA THR A 26 2.06 4.94 -1.90
C THR A 26 0.75 5.62 -1.54
N PRO A 27 0.00 5.12 -0.53
CA PRO A 27 -1.22 5.75 -0.09
C PRO A 27 -0.93 7.10 0.58
N ILE A 28 -1.93 7.97 0.61
CA ILE A 28 -1.90 9.21 1.38
C ILE A 28 -2.65 8.95 2.68
N VAL A 29 -2.05 9.33 3.80
CA VAL A 29 -2.67 9.25 5.13
C VAL A 29 -2.80 10.65 5.72
N SER A 30 -3.96 10.93 6.28
CA SER A 30 -4.21 12.10 7.10
C SER A 30 -4.74 11.67 8.46
N ASP A 31 -4.17 12.25 9.51
CA ASP A 31 -4.60 12.11 10.88
C ASP A 31 -4.72 13.51 11.50
N VAL A 32 -5.78 13.74 12.29
CA VAL A 32 -6.00 15.03 12.98
C VAL A 32 -5.25 15.07 14.31
N ASP A 33 -4.85 13.92 14.84
CA ASP A 33 -4.04 13.82 16.05
C ASP A 33 -2.57 14.12 15.77
N VAL A 34 -2.11 15.24 16.33
CA VAL A 34 -0.73 15.70 16.15
C VAL A 34 0.22 14.84 16.98
N GLY A 35 1.18 14.20 16.32
CA GLY A 35 2.24 13.44 16.96
C GLY A 35 2.04 11.92 16.95
N ASP A 36 0.92 11.45 16.41
CA ASP A 36 0.65 10.03 16.23
C ASP A 36 1.58 9.43 15.15
N THR A 37 1.97 8.18 15.40
CA THR A 37 2.82 7.42 14.50
C THR A 37 1.99 6.39 13.75
N GLN A 38 2.05 6.44 12.42
CA GLN A 38 1.30 5.52 11.56
C GLN A 38 2.07 4.22 11.36
N SER A 39 1.37 3.09 11.47
CA SER A 39 1.91 1.76 11.15
C SER A 39 1.00 1.09 10.14
N PHE A 40 1.55 0.78 8.98
CA PHE A 40 0.77 0.23 7.87
C PHE A 40 0.79 -1.29 7.86
N SER A 41 -0.30 -1.90 7.38
CA SER A 41 -0.42 -3.33 7.17
C SER A 41 -1.04 -3.66 5.80
N ILE A 42 -0.84 -4.89 5.35
CA ILE A 42 -1.36 -5.39 4.08
C ILE A 42 -1.88 -6.82 4.26
N ASN A 43 -3.12 -7.10 3.81
CA ASN A 43 -3.74 -8.42 3.97
C ASN A 43 -3.24 -9.44 2.93
N ILE A 44 -3.04 -9.00 1.68
CA ILE A 44 -2.54 -9.79 0.55
C ILE A 44 -1.70 -8.87 -0.32
N LYS A 45 -0.61 -9.39 -0.89
CA LYS A 45 0.19 -8.69 -1.91
C LYS A 45 0.64 -9.65 -3.01
N PRO A 46 0.93 -9.15 -4.22
CA PRO A 46 1.59 -9.96 -5.23
C PRO A 46 2.94 -10.49 -4.72
N SER A 47 3.33 -11.69 -5.15
CA SER A 47 4.61 -12.33 -4.80
C SER A 47 5.80 -11.42 -5.12
N TRP A 48 5.77 -10.79 -6.29
CA TRP A 48 6.80 -9.90 -6.83
C TRP A 48 6.87 -8.53 -6.15
N ALA A 49 5.86 -8.14 -5.37
CA ALA A 49 5.80 -6.82 -4.75
C ALA A 49 6.36 -6.82 -3.32
N THR A 50 6.97 -5.72 -2.90
CA THR A 50 7.40 -5.44 -1.53
C THR A 50 6.49 -4.39 -0.92
N PHE A 51 6.20 -4.53 0.39
CA PHE A 51 5.38 -3.60 1.13
C PHE A 51 6.18 -2.97 2.28
N SER A 52 6.11 -1.65 2.40
CA SER A 52 6.70 -0.89 3.51
C SER A 52 5.66 -0.64 4.59
N THR A 53 5.86 -1.18 5.79
CA THR A 53 4.98 -0.92 6.94
C THR A 53 5.16 0.49 7.52
N ILE A 54 6.19 1.23 7.08
CA ILE A 54 6.46 2.60 7.52
C ILE A 54 5.71 3.61 6.66
N THR A 55 5.61 3.35 5.35
CA THR A 55 5.05 4.31 4.38
C THR A 55 3.77 3.82 3.71
N GLY A 56 3.39 2.55 3.90
CA GLY A 56 2.31 1.91 3.16
C GLY A 56 2.62 1.65 1.68
N SER A 57 3.86 1.91 1.24
CA SER A 57 4.23 1.78 -0.17
C SER A 57 4.24 0.33 -0.62
N LEU A 58 3.57 0.03 -1.74
CA LEU A 58 3.65 -1.23 -2.47
C LEU A 58 4.46 -1.00 -3.75
N THR A 59 5.62 -1.65 -3.87
CA THR A 59 6.55 -1.44 -4.98
C THR A 59 7.08 -2.77 -5.52
N GLY A 60 7.53 -2.81 -6.77
CA GLY A 60 8.17 -3.99 -7.34
C GLY A 60 8.12 -4.00 -8.86
N THR A 61 8.70 -5.03 -9.47
CA THR A 61 8.65 -5.26 -10.91
C THR A 61 8.26 -6.72 -11.14
N PRO A 62 7.09 -7.02 -11.72
CA PRO A 62 6.72 -8.39 -12.06
C PRO A 62 7.62 -8.93 -13.16
N THR A 63 7.99 -10.20 -13.05
CA THR A 63 8.71 -10.95 -14.10
C THR A 63 7.71 -11.65 -15.03
N ASN A 64 8.21 -12.33 -16.07
CA ASN A 64 7.36 -13.16 -16.92
C ASN A 64 6.64 -14.28 -16.15
N ASP A 65 7.21 -14.76 -15.03
CA ASP A 65 6.60 -15.80 -14.18
C ASP A 65 5.43 -15.25 -13.32
N ASP A 66 5.31 -13.93 -13.22
CA ASP A 66 4.33 -13.24 -12.39
C ASP A 66 3.06 -12.83 -13.16
N ILE A 67 2.94 -13.21 -14.43
CA ILE A 67 1.76 -12.91 -15.26
C ILE A 67 0.53 -13.59 -14.63
N GLY A 68 -0.46 -12.77 -14.24
CA GLY A 68 -1.67 -13.25 -13.61
C GLY A 68 -2.42 -12.15 -12.86
N THR A 69 -3.29 -12.56 -11.92
CA THR A 69 -4.05 -11.63 -11.09
C THR A 69 -3.91 -12.00 -9.62
N THR A 70 -3.56 -11.01 -8.80
CA THR A 70 -3.66 -11.10 -7.34
C THR A 70 -4.87 -10.31 -6.88
N SER A 71 -5.82 -10.98 -6.21
CA SER A 71 -7.06 -10.37 -5.73
C SER A 71 -7.04 -10.21 -4.20
N GLY A 72 -7.81 -9.27 -3.68
CA GLY A 72 -7.96 -9.06 -2.23
C GLY A 72 -6.83 -8.24 -1.58
N ILE A 73 -6.10 -7.45 -2.37
CA ILE A 73 -5.08 -6.53 -1.85
C ILE A 73 -5.80 -5.41 -1.07
N VAL A 74 -5.54 -5.34 0.23
CA VAL A 74 -6.07 -4.29 1.13
C VAL A 74 -4.91 -3.75 1.96
N ILE A 75 -4.70 -2.43 1.89
CA ILE A 75 -3.74 -1.69 2.72
C ILE A 75 -4.52 -0.95 3.79
N SER A 76 -4.06 -1.05 5.04
CA SER A 76 -4.64 -0.37 6.20
C SER A 76 -3.56 0.38 6.97
N VAL A 77 -3.99 1.39 7.74
CA VAL A 77 -3.17 2.20 8.66
C VAL A 77 -3.90 2.35 9.99
#